data_AF-A0A0C5E2A2-F1
#
_entry.id   AF-A0A0C5E2A2-F1
#
_cell.length_a   1.000
_cell.length_b   1.000
_cell.length_c   1.000
_cell.angle_alpha   90.00
_cell.angle_beta   90.00
_cell.angle_gamma   90.00
#
_symmetry.space_group_name_H-M   'P 1'
#
loop_
_entity.id
_entity.type
_entity.pdbx_description
1 polymer ?
#
loop_
_entity_poly.entity_id
_entity_poly.type
_entity_poly.pdbx_seq_one_letter_code
_entity_poly.pdbx_strand_id
1 'polypeptide(L)'
;MNTERFRAHVQYDDFKGTAAADRHDNRNISHYLEEKGLLKEDELVIGIEMWSGEVHENVQNAPVYVSVFVSSGGRYDTIHEEVISGQPVHVRKIRLEMHLNEFFGLFKRFAIAISGFDLTDREIAFDD
;
A
#
# COMPACT_ATOMS: atom_id res chain seq x y z
N MET A 1 -20.61 -8.19 7.09
CA MET A 1 -19.76 -7.37 6.20
C MET A 1 -18.90 -6.50 7.10
N ASN A 2 -17.58 -6.48 6.92
CA ASN A 2 -16.68 -5.69 7.75
C ASN A 2 -16.15 -4.51 6.95
N THR A 3 -16.08 -3.33 7.57
CA THR A 3 -15.57 -2.11 6.95
C THR A 3 -14.31 -1.70 7.70
N GLU A 4 -13.22 -1.48 6.99
CA GLU A 4 -11.98 -0.96 7.54
C GLU A 4 -11.62 0.35 6.83
N ARG A 5 -10.94 1.25 7.55
CA ARG A 5 -10.45 2.50 6.97
C ARG A 5 -9.11 2.22 6.29
N PHE A 6 -9.02 2.48 4.99
CA PHE A 6 -7.76 2.40 4.26
C PHE A 6 -6.85 3.57 4.68
N ARG A 7 -5.93 3.30 5.62
CA ARG A 7 -4.90 4.23 6.10
C ARG A 7 -3.80 3.46 6.82
N ALA A 8 -2.56 3.95 6.75
CA ALA A 8 -1.50 3.47 7.64
C ALA A 8 -1.86 3.78 9.11
N HIS A 9 -1.62 2.82 10.00
CA HIS A 9 -1.83 2.96 11.45
C HIS A 9 -0.98 1.93 12.19
N VAL A 10 -0.40 2.34 13.32
CA VAL A 10 0.30 1.48 14.29
C VAL A 10 -0.19 1.78 15.70
N GLN A 11 0.38 1.18 16.74
CA GLN A 11 -0.18 1.27 18.10
C GLN A 11 -0.37 2.71 18.61
N TYR A 12 0.57 3.62 18.30
CA TYR A 12 0.58 4.99 18.84
C TYR A 12 0.56 6.09 17.78
N ASP A 13 0.79 5.77 16.51
CA ASP A 13 0.84 6.76 15.40
C ASP A 13 1.75 7.98 15.68
N ASP A 14 2.87 7.77 16.39
CA ASP A 14 3.81 8.83 16.79
C ASP A 14 4.35 9.59 15.57
N PHE A 15 4.52 8.90 14.44
CA PHE A 15 4.91 9.48 13.16
C PHE A 15 3.85 9.16 12.11
N LYS A 16 3.41 10.19 11.37
CA LYS A 16 2.46 10.07 10.26
C LYS A 16 2.93 10.89 9.07
N GLY A 17 2.41 10.58 7.90
CA GLY A 17 2.66 11.36 6.70
C GLY A 17 2.23 10.60 5.44
N THR A 18 3.01 10.73 4.38
CA THR A 18 2.67 10.28 3.03
C THR A 18 3.61 9.21 2.52
N ALA A 19 3.11 8.44 1.56
CA ALA A 19 3.91 7.53 0.76
C ALA A 19 3.54 7.71 -0.72
N ALA A 20 4.53 7.54 -1.59
CA ALA A 20 4.35 7.60 -3.03
C ALA A 20 5.20 6.52 -3.70
N ALA A 21 4.69 5.96 -4.80
CA ALA A 21 5.40 4.93 -5.54
C ALA A 21 5.12 5.00 -7.04
N ASP A 22 6.15 4.79 -7.85
CA ASP A 22 6.04 4.61 -9.29
C ASP A 22 5.79 3.13 -9.59
N ARG A 23 4.77 2.82 -10.41
CA ARG A 23 4.51 1.45 -10.88
C ARG A 23 5.71 0.93 -11.66
N HIS A 24 6.17 -0.29 -11.33
CA HIS A 24 7.20 -0.95 -12.12
C HIS A 24 6.63 -1.54 -13.41
N ASP A 25 7.30 -1.32 -14.54
CA ASP A 25 6.81 -1.73 -15.86
C ASP A 25 6.73 -3.27 -15.99
N ASN A 26 7.78 -3.99 -15.57
CA ASN A 26 7.88 -5.45 -15.75
C ASN A 26 7.72 -6.31 -14.48
N ARG A 27 7.67 -5.72 -13.28
CA ARG A 27 7.71 -6.45 -12.01
C ARG A 27 6.95 -5.69 -10.92
N ASN A 28 5.67 -5.44 -11.16
CA ASN A 28 4.78 -4.80 -10.19
C ASN A 28 3.94 -5.86 -9.42
N ILE A 29 3.18 -5.39 -8.44
CA ILE A 29 2.34 -6.24 -7.59
C ILE A 29 1.29 -7.04 -8.40
N SER A 30 0.78 -6.52 -9.52
CA SER A 30 -0.20 -7.24 -10.35
C SER A 30 0.46 -8.48 -10.97
N HIS A 31 1.61 -8.31 -11.62
CA HIS A 31 2.37 -9.44 -12.17
C HIS A 31 2.75 -10.47 -11.09
N TYR A 32 3.18 -9.99 -9.92
CA TYR A 32 3.50 -10.87 -8.79
C TYR A 32 2.29 -11.74 -8.35
N LEU A 33 1.08 -11.16 -8.35
CA LEU A 33 -0.14 -11.87 -8.00
C LEU A 33 -0.60 -12.81 -9.12
N GLU A 34 -0.49 -12.40 -10.39
CA GLU A 34 -0.80 -13.20 -11.58
C GLU A 34 0.06 -14.47 -11.64
N GLU A 35 1.38 -14.34 -11.46
CA GLU A 35 2.32 -15.47 -11.45
C GLU A 35 1.98 -16.52 -10.38
N LYS A 36 1.35 -16.09 -9.28
CA LYS A 36 0.90 -16.96 -8.18
C LYS A 36 -0.54 -17.46 -8.34
N GLY A 37 -1.25 -17.06 -9.40
CA GLY A 37 -2.66 -17.38 -9.61
C GLY A 37 -3.60 -16.74 -8.59
N LEU A 38 -3.20 -15.61 -7.99
CA LEU A 38 -3.95 -14.92 -6.93
C LEU A 38 -4.78 -13.74 -7.45
N LEU A 39 -4.50 -13.24 -8.65
CA LEU A 39 -5.27 -12.21 -9.35
C LEU A 39 -6.10 -12.87 -10.47
N LYS A 40 -7.40 -12.60 -10.52
CA LYS A 40 -8.27 -13.08 -11.59
C LYS A 40 -8.23 -12.13 -12.79
N GLU A 41 -8.61 -12.62 -13.97
CA GLU A 41 -8.58 -11.86 -15.22
C GLU A 41 -9.42 -10.57 -15.20
N ASP A 42 -10.50 -10.52 -14.40
CA ASP A 42 -11.42 -9.39 -14.30
C ASP A 42 -11.16 -8.48 -13.08
N GLU A 43 -10.04 -8.71 -12.38
CA GLU A 43 -9.68 -7.98 -11.18
C GLU A 43 -8.56 -6.98 -11.40
N LEU A 44 -8.65 -5.86 -10.69
CA LEU A 44 -7.68 -4.78 -10.79
C LEU A 44 -7.17 -4.40 -9.40
N VAL A 45 -5.85 -4.26 -9.26
CA VAL A 45 -5.22 -3.80 -8.00
C VAL A 45 -5.47 -2.30 -7.84
N ILE A 46 -6.14 -1.93 -6.74
CA ILE A 46 -6.51 -0.54 -6.44
C ILE A 46 -5.90 0.01 -5.16
N GLY A 47 -5.28 -0.85 -4.35
CA GLY A 47 -4.64 -0.45 -3.10
C GLY A 47 -3.65 -1.48 -2.60
N ILE A 48 -2.62 -0.99 -1.91
CA ILE A 48 -1.60 -1.80 -1.25
C ILE A 48 -1.38 -1.21 0.14
N GLU A 49 -1.41 -2.05 1.16
CA GLU A 49 -1.07 -1.70 2.53
C GLU A 49 0.04 -2.65 2.99
N MET A 50 1.11 -2.10 3.57
CA MET A 50 2.20 -2.88 4.14
C MET A 50 2.28 -2.59 5.64
N TRP A 51 2.31 -3.64 6.45
CA TRP A 51 2.56 -3.56 7.86
C TRP A 51 3.85 -4.31 8.20
N SER A 52 4.79 -3.57 8.78
CA SER A 52 5.99 -4.13 9.40
C SER A 52 5.72 -4.33 10.88
N GLY A 53 5.86 -5.57 11.35
CA GLY A 53 5.62 -5.90 12.75
C GLY A 53 6.62 -5.29 13.73
N GLU A 54 6.44 -5.61 15.01
CA GLU A 54 7.29 -5.12 16.09
C GLU A 54 8.74 -5.56 15.91
N VAL A 55 9.65 -4.58 15.92
CA VAL A 55 11.08 -4.78 15.75
C VAL A 55 11.71 -4.88 17.12
N HIS A 56 12.25 -6.06 17.46
CA HIS A 56 12.89 -6.33 18.74
C HIS A 56 14.43 -6.31 18.66
N GLU A 57 14.97 -6.17 17.46
CA GLU A 57 16.40 -6.19 17.15
C GLU A 57 16.84 -4.87 16.48
N ASN A 58 18.12 -4.69 16.21
CA ASN A 58 18.63 -3.47 15.55
C ASN A 58 18.15 -3.30 14.09
N VAL A 59 17.63 -4.37 13.47
CA VAL A 59 17.16 -4.40 12.09
C VAL A 59 15.86 -5.16 11.98
N GLN A 60 14.96 -4.71 11.11
CA GLN A 60 13.79 -5.49 10.72
C GLN A 60 14.16 -6.37 9.53
N ASN A 61 14.33 -7.67 9.78
CA ASN A 61 14.60 -8.67 8.73
C ASN A 61 13.48 -9.72 8.60
N ALA A 62 12.47 -9.68 9.47
CA ALA A 62 11.31 -10.55 9.35
C ALA A 62 10.47 -10.17 8.11
N PRO A 63 9.67 -11.10 7.57
CA PRO A 63 8.68 -10.78 6.55
C PRO A 63 7.75 -9.65 7.01
N VAL A 64 7.36 -8.81 6.05
CA VAL A 64 6.28 -7.83 6.21
C VAL A 64 4.97 -8.42 5.72
N TYR A 65 3.89 -7.90 6.27
CA TYR A 65 2.54 -8.31 5.94
C TYR A 65 1.97 -7.32 4.92
N VAL A 66 1.67 -7.81 3.73
CA VAL A 66 1.15 -6.99 2.63
C VAL A 66 -0.29 -7.38 2.35
N SER A 67 -1.18 -6.38 2.41
CA SER A 67 -2.55 -6.50 1.98
C SER A 67 -2.73 -5.81 0.64
N VAL A 68 -3.18 -6.56 -0.36
CA VAL A 68 -3.50 -6.03 -1.69
C VAL A 68 -5.03 -6.02 -1.85
N PHE A 69 -5.56 -4.87 -2.23
CA PHE A 69 -6.98 -4.65 -2.43
C PHE A 69 -7.27 -4.69 -3.92
N VAL A 70 -8.13 -5.63 -4.32
CA VAL A 70 -8.52 -5.80 -5.72
C VAL A 70 -10.02 -5.61 -5.87
N SER A 71 -10.43 -4.90 -6.93
CA SER A 71 -11.84 -4.74 -7.28
C SER A 71 -12.19 -5.68 -8.43
N SER A 72 -13.40 -6.23 -8.41
CA SER A 72 -13.96 -7.13 -9.44
C SER A 72 -14.88 -6.33 -10.37
N GLY A 73 -14.90 -6.65 -11.67
CA GLY A 73 -15.80 -5.98 -12.64
C GLY A 73 -15.10 -5.09 -13.67
N GLY A 74 -13.77 -5.13 -13.72
CA GLY A 74 -12.98 -4.87 -14.93
C GLY A 74 -13.03 -3.47 -15.57
N ARG A 75 -13.69 -2.46 -14.99
CA ARG A 75 -13.69 -1.10 -15.56
C ARG A 75 -13.22 -0.08 -14.53
N TYR A 76 -12.11 0.57 -14.88
CA TYR A 76 -11.55 1.71 -14.16
C TYR A 76 -12.63 2.75 -13.86
N ASP A 77 -13.52 3.00 -14.82
CA ASP A 77 -14.63 3.95 -14.71
C ASP A 77 -15.57 3.62 -13.54
N THR A 78 -15.94 2.36 -13.35
CA THR A 78 -16.83 1.94 -12.26
C THR A 78 -16.16 2.08 -10.89
N ILE A 79 -14.88 1.72 -10.79
CA ILE A 79 -14.09 1.90 -9.56
C ILE A 79 -13.95 3.39 -9.23
N HIS A 80 -13.70 4.21 -10.25
CA HIS A 80 -13.58 5.66 -10.10
C HIS A 80 -14.89 6.30 -9.63
N GLU A 81 -16.03 5.88 -10.20
CA GLU A 81 -17.36 6.28 -9.76
C GLU A 81 -17.63 5.88 -8.30
N GLU A 82 -17.30 4.64 -7.90
CA GLU A 82 -17.44 4.20 -6.51
C GLU A 82 -16.61 5.06 -5.56
N VAL A 83 -15.35 5.32 -5.89
CA VAL A 83 -14.44 6.15 -5.08
C VAL A 83 -14.98 7.57 -4.93
N ILE A 84 -15.46 8.19 -6.03
CA ILE A 84 -16.00 9.55 -6.01
C ILE A 84 -17.33 9.63 -5.27
N SER A 85 -18.14 8.57 -5.30
CA SER A 85 -19.45 8.54 -4.63
C SER A 85 -19.37 8.69 -3.10
N GLY A 86 -18.18 8.44 -2.52
CA GLY A 86 -17.96 8.45 -1.07
C GLY A 86 -18.59 7.25 -0.34
N GLN A 87 -19.21 6.31 -1.07
CA GLN A 87 -19.65 5.03 -0.51
C GLN A 87 -18.45 4.11 -0.28
N PRO A 88 -18.56 3.13 0.64
CA PRO A 88 -17.54 2.11 0.79
C PRO A 88 -17.25 1.38 -0.52
N VAL A 89 -15.97 1.38 -0.94
CA VAL A 89 -15.50 0.67 -2.13
C VAL A 89 -15.51 -0.83 -1.86
N HIS A 90 -16.11 -1.61 -2.76
CA HIS A 90 -16.19 -3.06 -2.60
C HIS A 90 -14.94 -3.72 -3.17
N VAL A 91 -14.21 -4.43 -2.30
CA VAL A 91 -12.91 -5.02 -2.63
C VAL A 91 -12.75 -6.41 -2.06
N ARG A 92 -11.92 -7.22 -2.74
CA ARG A 92 -11.35 -8.45 -2.20
C ARG A 92 -9.95 -8.13 -1.66
N LYS A 93 -9.65 -8.60 -0.45
CA LYS A 93 -8.35 -8.43 0.21
C LYS A 93 -7.51 -9.69 0.05
N ILE A 94 -6.36 -9.59 -0.60
CA ILE A 94 -5.33 -10.64 -0.69
C ILE A 94 -4.28 -10.34 0.39
N ARG A 95 -3.95 -11.32 1.23
CA ARG A 95 -2.89 -11.19 2.24
C ARG A 95 -1.68 -11.99 1.83
N LEU A 96 -0.51 -11.35 1.92
CA LEU A 96 0.79 -11.91 1.57
C LEU A 96 1.77 -11.65 2.71
N GLU A 97 2.77 -12.51 2.81
CA GLU A 97 3.99 -12.26 3.58
C GLU A 97 5.15 -12.28 2.59
N MET A 98 6.05 -11.30 2.71
CA MET A 98 7.24 -11.19 1.84
C MET A 98 8.36 -10.42 2.53
N HIS A 99 9.58 -10.56 2.06
CA HIS A 99 10.71 -9.79 2.61
C HIS A 99 10.61 -8.31 2.19
N LEU A 100 11.17 -7.40 3.02
CA LEU A 100 11.18 -5.96 2.74
C LEU A 100 11.76 -5.61 1.37
N ASN A 101 12.88 -6.24 1.01
CA ASN A 101 13.54 -6.02 -0.28
C ASN A 101 12.68 -6.50 -1.46
N GLU A 102 11.90 -7.57 -1.29
CA GLU A 102 10.96 -8.04 -2.29
C GLU A 102 9.81 -7.04 -2.47
N PHE A 103 9.22 -6.57 -1.36
CA PHE A 103 8.16 -5.56 -1.38
C PHE A 103 8.60 -4.28 -2.10
N PHE A 104 9.73 -3.70 -1.71
CA PHE A 104 10.23 -2.48 -2.36
C PHE A 104 10.66 -2.71 -3.82
N GLY A 105 11.04 -3.95 -4.17
CA GLY A 105 11.34 -4.36 -5.54
C GLY A 105 10.13 -4.39 -6.48
N LEU A 106 8.90 -4.28 -5.96
CA LEU A 106 7.67 -4.21 -6.77
C LEU A 106 7.38 -2.82 -7.35
N PHE A 107 8.18 -1.83 -6.96
CA PHE A 107 8.04 -0.44 -7.39
C PHE A 107 9.29 0.00 -8.14
N LYS A 108 9.12 0.90 -9.12
CA LYS A 108 10.26 1.51 -9.81
C LYS A 108 10.99 2.52 -8.90
N ARG A 109 10.19 3.23 -8.10
CA ARG A 109 10.62 4.18 -7.05
C ARG A 109 9.61 4.13 -5.92
N PHE A 110 10.06 4.28 -4.70
CA PHE A 110 9.21 4.30 -3.51
C PHE A 110 9.75 5.35 -2.52
N ALA A 111 8.86 6.17 -1.98
CA ALA A 111 9.21 7.22 -1.03
C ALA A 111 8.22 7.20 0.14
N ILE A 112 8.75 7.45 1.35
CA ILE A 112 7.99 7.65 2.58
C ILE A 112 8.47 8.96 3.19
N ALA A 113 7.53 9.82 3.56
CA ALA A 113 7.78 11.00 4.38
C ALA A 113 6.86 10.93 5.60
N ILE A 114 7.44 10.77 6.78
CA ILE A 114 6.70 10.74 8.05
C ILE A 114 7.31 11.72 9.04
N SER A 115 6.46 12.28 9.90
CA SER A 115 6.86 13.28 10.89
C SER A 115 6.09 13.10 12.19
N GLY A 116 6.76 13.38 13.31
CA GLY A 116 6.14 13.50 14.62
C GLY A 116 5.50 14.86 14.90
N PHE A 117 5.62 15.83 13.98
CA PHE A 117 5.10 17.19 14.12
C PHE A 117 4.23 17.62 12.92
N ASP A 118 3.66 16.65 12.19
CA ASP A 118 2.81 16.86 11.00
C ASP A 118 3.40 17.87 9.99
N LEU A 119 4.55 17.49 9.42
CA LEU A 119 5.23 18.25 8.37
C LEU A 119 4.66 18.00 6.97
N THR A 120 3.54 17.30 6.86
CA THR A 120 2.93 16.95 5.57
C THR A 120 2.61 18.22 4.77
N ASP A 121 3.10 18.29 3.53
CA ASP A 121 2.95 19.43 2.61
C ASP A 121 3.42 20.79 3.16
N ARG A 122 4.30 20.78 4.17
CA ARG A 122 4.94 22.00 4.70
C ARG A 122 6.22 22.34 3.93
N GLU A 123 6.42 23.62 3.67
CA GLU A 123 7.74 24.12 3.26
C GLU A 123 8.70 24.07 4.45
N ILE A 124 9.90 23.51 4.23
CA ILE A 124 10.96 23.42 5.23
C ILE A 124 12.11 24.31 4.78
N ALA A 125 12.47 25.28 5.61
CA ALA A 125 13.68 26.07 5.44
C ALA A 125 14.84 25.37 6.14
N PHE A 126 16.02 25.43 5.53
CA PHE A 126 17.26 24.91 6.11
C PHE A 126 18.24 26.08 6.24
N ASP A 127 18.91 26.16 7.38
CA ASP A 127 19.85 27.24 7.71
C ASP A 127 21.29 26.92 7.29
N ASP A 128 21.47 26.11 6.23
CA ASP A 128 22.76 25.70 5.66
C ASP A 128 23.77 26.86 5.57
#